data_AF-A0A7K2QK37-F1
#
_entry.id   AF-A0A7K2QK37-F1
#
_cell.length_a   1.000
_cell.length_b   1.000
_cell.length_c   1.000
_cell.angle_alpha   90.00
_cell.angle_beta   90.00
_cell.angle_gamma   90.00
#
_symmetry.space_group_name_H-M   'P 1'
#
loop_
_entity.id
_entity.type
_entity.pdbx_description
1 polymer ?
#
loop_
_entity_poly.entity_id
_entity_poly.type
_entity_poly.pdbx_seq_one_letter_code
_entity_poly.pdbx_strand_id
1 'polypeptide(L)'
;STGVGGGLILNNRLHPGPTGNAGHIGHISVAFDGEPCVCGSRGCVESIASGTAIARWARAQGWTPADPHGDASAAGVAAAAEAGDPVAVA
;
A
#
# COMPACT_ATOMS: atom_id res chain seq x y z
N SER A 1 -3.77 -1.74 5.99
CA SER A 1 -2.96 -2.98 6.03
C SER A 1 -1.49 -2.62 5.99
N THR A 2 -0.61 -3.39 6.63
CA THR A 2 0.86 -3.22 6.53
C THR A 2 1.42 -3.68 5.18
N GLY A 3 0.70 -4.55 4.47
CA GLY A 3 1.08 -5.09 3.16
C GLY A 3 -0.07 -5.15 2.16
N VAL A 4 0.18 -5.71 0.98
CA VAL A 4 -0.80 -5.89 -0.10
C VAL A 4 -0.90 -7.37 -0.48
N GLY A 5 -2.09 -7.94 -0.31
CA GLY A 5 -2.40 -9.32 -0.69
C GLY A 5 -3.59 -9.38 -1.63
N GLY A 6 -3.73 -10.50 -2.33
CA GLY A 6 -4.87 -10.79 -3.19
C GLY A 6 -5.33 -12.23 -3.00
N GLY A 7 -6.63 -12.46 -3.24
CA GLY A 7 -7.22 -13.78 -3.32
C GLY A 7 -7.84 -13.98 -4.69
N LEU A 8 -7.58 -15.13 -5.32
CA LEU A 8 -8.16 -15.45 -6.61
C LEU A 8 -9.39 -16.34 -6.42
N ILE A 9 -10.56 -15.90 -6.89
CA ILE A 9 -11.79 -16.69 -6.91
C ILE A 9 -12.15 -17.00 -8.37
N LEU A 10 -12.23 -18.29 -8.71
CA LEU A 10 -12.63 -18.77 -10.03
C LEU A 10 -13.76 -19.77 -9.86
N ASN A 11 -14.83 -19.64 -10.65
CA ASN A 11 -16.00 -20.51 -10.58
C ASN A 11 -16.56 -20.65 -9.15
N ASN A 12 -16.69 -19.52 -8.46
CA ASN A 12 -17.19 -19.43 -7.09
C ASN A 12 -16.37 -20.24 -6.05
N ARG A 13 -15.09 -20.51 -6.33
CA ARG A 13 -14.18 -21.23 -5.44
C ARG A 13 -12.87 -20.46 -5.29
N LEU A 14 -12.33 -20.45 -4.07
CA LEU A 14 -10.96 -19.96 -3.84
C LEU A 14 -10.00 -20.83 -4.65
N HIS A 15 -9.13 -20.16 -5.41
CA HIS A 15 -8.09 -20.76 -6.21
C HIS A 15 -6.73 -20.47 -5.57
N PRO A 16 -6.16 -21.38 -4.77
CA PRO A 16 -4.91 -21.14 -4.02
C PRO A 16 -3.65 -21.30 -4.89
N GLY A 17 -3.78 -21.87 -6.10
CA GLY A 17 -2.64 -22.25 -6.94
C GLY A 17 -1.86 -23.46 -6.39
N PRO A 18 -0.86 -23.96 -7.12
CA PRO A 18 -0.16 -25.21 -6.76
C PRO A 18 0.55 -25.20 -5.41
N THR A 19 1.02 -24.02 -4.95
CA THR A 19 1.78 -23.88 -3.70
C THR A 19 1.05 -23.06 -2.64
N GLY A 20 -0.23 -22.73 -2.85
CA GLY A 20 -0.98 -21.86 -1.93
C GLY A 20 -0.72 -20.36 -2.09
N ASN A 21 0.06 -19.95 -3.08
CA ASN A 21 0.51 -18.56 -3.27
C ASN A 21 -0.21 -17.83 -4.43
N ALA A 22 -1.33 -18.34 -4.93
CA ALA A 22 -2.08 -17.60 -5.95
C ALA A 22 -2.61 -16.28 -5.37
N GLY A 23 -2.51 -15.22 -6.16
CA GLY A 23 -2.93 -13.89 -5.71
C GLY A 23 -1.87 -13.15 -4.88
N HIS A 24 -0.60 -13.57 -4.91
CA HIS A 24 0.52 -12.84 -4.29
C HIS A 24 0.89 -11.54 -5.06
N ILE A 25 -0.12 -10.70 -5.31
CA ILE A 25 -0.05 -9.53 -6.19
C ILE A 25 0.80 -8.40 -5.60
N GLY A 26 1.00 -8.37 -4.28
CA GLY A 26 1.80 -7.36 -3.61
C GLY A 26 3.23 -7.27 -4.13
N HIS A 27 3.78 -8.35 -4.67
CA HIS A 27 5.14 -8.41 -5.21
C HIS A 27 5.23 -8.34 -6.73
N ILE A 28 4.13 -8.04 -7.43
CA ILE A 28 4.18 -7.73 -8.86
C ILE A 28 4.85 -6.37 -9.02
N SER A 29 5.90 -6.29 -9.84
CA SER A 29 6.52 -5.01 -10.20
C SER A 29 5.61 -4.20 -11.11
N VAL A 30 5.31 -2.97 -10.70
CA VAL A 30 4.53 -1.98 -11.45
C VAL A 30 5.31 -0.69 -11.71
N ALA A 31 6.43 -0.49 -11.02
CA ALA A 31 7.39 0.58 -11.28
C ALA A 31 8.81 0.01 -11.35
N PHE A 32 9.32 -0.31 -12.55
CA PHE A 32 10.59 -1.03 -12.69
C PHE A 32 11.80 -0.25 -12.15
N ASP A 33 11.71 1.08 -12.14
CA ASP A 33 12.68 2.01 -11.56
C ASP A 33 12.36 2.40 -10.10
N GLY A 34 11.26 1.90 -9.52
CA GLY A 34 10.76 2.25 -8.19
C GLY A 34 11.51 1.65 -7.00
N GLU A 35 11.01 1.92 -5.78
CA GLU A 35 11.69 1.60 -4.52
C GLU A 35 11.96 0.07 -4.36
N PRO A 36 13.10 -0.32 -3.76
CA PRO A 36 13.36 -1.72 -3.41
C PRO A 36 12.24 -2.32 -2.55
N CYS A 37 11.90 -3.57 -2.83
CA CYS A 37 10.96 -4.35 -2.04
C CYS A 37 11.70 -5.38 -1.20
N VAL A 38 11.16 -5.69 -0.01
CA VAL A 38 11.73 -6.69 0.90
C VAL A 38 11.76 -8.10 0.30
N CYS A 39 10.97 -8.37 -0.75
CA CYS A 39 11.02 -9.62 -1.50
C CYS A 39 12.26 -9.75 -2.41
N GLY A 40 13.09 -8.69 -2.53
CA GLY A 40 14.28 -8.64 -3.37
C GLY A 40 14.07 -8.01 -4.76
N SER A 41 12.82 -7.74 -5.16
CA SER A 41 12.49 -7.05 -6.42
C SER A 41 12.41 -5.52 -6.23
N ARG A 42 11.99 -4.78 -7.28
CA ARG A 42 11.80 -3.31 -7.26
C ARG A 42 10.41 -2.90 -7.73
N GLY A 43 9.91 -1.81 -7.13
CA GLY A 43 8.61 -1.19 -7.41
C GLY A 43 7.45 -2.17 -7.43
N CYS A 44 7.44 -3.07 -6.45
CA CYS A 44 6.33 -3.94 -6.17
C CYS A 44 5.09 -3.13 -5.79
N VAL A 45 3.89 -3.62 -6.10
CA VAL A 45 2.63 -2.96 -5.68
C VAL A 45 2.65 -2.61 -4.19
N GLU A 46 3.12 -3.51 -3.34
CA GLU A 46 3.21 -3.29 -1.89
C GLU A 46 4.14 -2.14 -1.49
N SER A 47 5.25 -1.92 -2.20
CA SER A 47 6.18 -0.82 -1.85
C SER A 47 5.61 0.56 -2.17
N ILE A 48 4.49 0.61 -2.88
CA ILE A 48 3.79 1.82 -3.31
C ILE A 48 2.45 1.99 -2.59
N ALA A 49 1.64 0.92 -2.52
CA ALA A 49 0.24 0.97 -2.11
C ALA A 49 -0.07 0.31 -0.74
N SER A 50 0.94 -0.18 -0.03
CA SER A 50 0.73 -0.60 1.37
C SER A 50 0.45 0.59 2.28
N GLY A 51 -0.16 0.35 3.44
CA GLY A 51 -0.40 1.43 4.41
C GLY A 51 0.88 2.08 4.93
N THR A 52 1.97 1.32 5.05
CA THR A 52 3.28 1.88 5.42
C THR A 52 3.86 2.73 4.29
N ALA A 53 3.71 2.30 3.02
CA ALA A 53 4.14 3.07 1.86
C ALA A 53 3.35 4.37 1.70
N ILE A 54 2.02 4.33 1.83
CA ILE A 54 1.14 5.51 1.76
C ILE A 54 1.53 6.53 2.84
N ALA A 55 1.63 6.10 4.11
CA ALA A 55 2.01 6.98 5.20
C ALA A 55 3.40 7.60 4.99
N ARG A 56 4.38 6.79 4.55
CA ARG A 56 5.73 7.26 4.24
C ARG A 56 5.72 8.29 3.12
N TRP A 57 4.99 8.03 2.04
CA TRP A 57 4.89 8.93 0.90
C TRP A 57 4.29 10.27 1.32
N ALA A 58 3.13 10.27 2.00
CA ALA A 58 2.45 11.49 2.43
C ALA A 58 3.37 12.35 3.32
N ARG A 59 4.06 11.71 4.29
CA ARG A 59 5.02 12.40 5.16
C ARG A 59 6.21 12.97 4.40
N ALA A 60 6.72 12.27 3.38
CA ALA A 60 7.79 12.78 2.52
C ALA A 60 7.34 14.00 1.69
N GLN A 61 6.04 14.13 1.42
CA GLN A 61 5.43 15.30 0.79
C GLN A 61 5.05 16.41 1.79
N GLY A 62 5.42 16.25 3.07
CA GLY A 62 5.17 17.26 4.11
C GLY A 62 3.83 17.13 4.82
N TRP A 63 3.06 16.08 4.58
CA TRP A 63 1.84 15.83 5.36
C TRP A 63 2.19 15.44 6.80
N THR A 64 1.46 16.03 7.74
CA THR A 64 1.49 15.66 9.16
C THR A 64 0.07 15.63 9.71
N PRO A 65 -0.24 14.75 10.67
CA PRO A 65 -1.52 14.83 11.38
C PRO A 65 -1.73 16.20 12.02
N ALA A 66 -2.99 16.66 12.08
CA ALA A 66 -3.32 17.96 12.65
C ALA A 66 -3.05 18.03 14.18
N ASP A 67 -3.20 16.91 14.88
CA ASP A 67 -2.81 16.74 16.28
C ASP A 67 -1.39 16.13 16.33
N PRO A 68 -0.45 16.65 17.14
CA PRO A 68 0.85 16.01 17.39
C PRO A 68 0.78 14.55 17.87
N HIS A 69 -0.34 14.14 18.47
CA HIS A 69 -0.63 12.76 18.88
C HIS A 69 -1.60 12.05 17.93
N GLY A 70 -1.89 12.65 16.78
CA GLY A 70 -2.79 12.13 15.76
C GLY A 70 -2.21 10.93 15.03
N ASP A 71 -3.09 10.21 14.33
CA ASP A 71 -2.73 9.01 13.59
C ASP A 71 -1.85 9.35 12.37
N ALA A 72 -0.55 9.03 12.45
CA ALA A 72 0.40 9.20 11.35
C ALA A 72 0.48 7.99 10.40
N SER A 73 -0.48 7.06 10.48
CA SER A 73 -0.60 5.91 9.58
C SER A 73 -1.38 6.26 8.31
N ALA A 74 -1.50 5.29 7.39
CA ALA A 74 -2.34 5.47 6.20
C ALA A 74 -3.81 5.70 6.52
N ALA A 75 -4.32 5.28 7.68
CA ALA A 75 -5.69 5.59 8.07
C ALA A 75 -5.85 7.09 8.36
N GLY A 76 -4.87 7.71 9.04
CA GLY A 76 -4.82 9.16 9.19
C GLY A 76 -4.68 9.90 7.86
N VAL A 77 -3.86 9.40 6.93
CA VAL A 77 -3.77 9.97 5.57
C VAL A 77 -5.13 9.89 4.87
N ALA A 78 -5.81 8.74 4.92
CA ALA A 78 -7.13 8.57 4.32
C ALA A 78 -8.17 9.54 4.91
N ALA A 79 -8.19 9.70 6.24
CA ALA A 79 -9.07 10.66 6.90
C ALA A 79 -8.75 12.11 6.50
N ALA A 80 -7.46 12.46 6.36
CA ALA A 80 -7.06 13.78 5.87
C ALA A 80 -7.49 14.00 4.40
N ALA A 81 -7.40 12.97 3.56
CA ALA A 81 -7.87 13.01 2.18
C ALA A 81 -9.39 13.23 2.09
N GLU A 82 -10.16 12.54 2.93
CA GLU A 82 -11.61 12.75 3.07
C GLU A 82 -11.96 14.18 3.53
N ALA A 83 -11.10 14.79 4.34
CA ALA A 83 -11.22 16.18 4.77
C ALA A 83 -10.71 17.21 3.73
N GLY A 84 -10.16 16.76 2.59
CA GLY A 84 -9.67 17.61 1.52
C GLY A 84 -8.25 18.16 1.71
N ASP A 85 -7.43 17.54 2.55
CA ASP A 85 -6.00 17.88 2.64
C ASP A 85 -5.32 17.68 1.28
N PRO A 86 -4.65 18.72 0.74
CA PRO A 86 -4.15 18.69 -0.63
C PRO A 86 -3.02 17.68 -0.84
N VAL A 87 -2.24 17.36 0.19
CA VAL A 87 -1.18 16.35 0.08
C VAL A 87 -1.77 14.96 0.17
N ALA A 88 -2.76 14.75 1.04
CA ALA A 88 -3.40 13.45 1.21
C ALA A 88 -4.30 13.04 0.02
N VAL A 89 -4.82 14.01 -0.76
CA VAL A 89 -5.63 13.77 -1.97
C VAL A 89 -4.77 13.48 -3.22
N ALA A 90 -3.50 13.88 -3.22
CA ALA A 90 -2.63 13.89 -4.40
C ALA A 90 -2.19 12.49 -4.89
#